data_AF-A0A7W1W1X3-F1
#
_entry.id   AF-A0A7W1W1X3-F1
#
_cell.length_a   1.000
_cell.length_b   1.000
_cell.length_c   1.000
_cell.angle_alpha   90.00
_cell.angle_beta   90.00
_cell.angle_gamma   90.00
#
_symmetry.space_group_name_H-M   'P 1'
#
loop_
_entity.id
_entity.type
_entity.pdbx_description
1 polymer ?
#
loop_
_entity_poly.entity_id
_entity_poly.type
_entity_poly.pdbx_seq_one_letter_code
_entity_poly.pdbx_strand_id
1 'polypeptide(L)'
;MTDTQFALIKHTDKAHLHVHIIANMVNNKGKSIKDNWMALKGKKVAQRLTLEYNLVQALTKNLALTHKQNLREPEQYLYKIYEAIRNNLRYCTSLDQLQHRLLRQGIEMQYKYKGQTLEKQGVTFKLGQYCFKGSKIDRKFSLSNLEKTLAFQQKQEIKAITDAMQYRNFNQSPLSYHREQHTSVASEVIKGLGFSLSKNIEVLLTPSFNAEQLSGEWLREAKKKRKRQRLSR
;
A
#
# COMPACT_ATOMS: atom_id res chain seq x y z
N MET A 1 -12.06 -5.28 36.62
CA MET A 1 -11.62 -5.78 37.93
C MET A 1 -12.72 -5.41 38.90
N THR A 2 -13.19 -6.35 39.70
CA THR A 2 -14.26 -6.13 40.69
C THR A 2 -13.82 -6.77 41.99
N ASP A 3 -14.28 -6.21 43.12
CA ASP A 3 -14.01 -6.79 44.45
C ASP A 3 -12.52 -6.92 44.78
N THR A 4 -11.74 -5.86 44.52
CA THR A 4 -10.30 -5.81 44.82
C THR A 4 -9.90 -4.45 45.35
N GLN A 5 -8.83 -4.43 46.14
CA GLN A 5 -8.23 -3.23 46.70
C GLN A 5 -7.49 -2.45 45.61
N PHE A 6 -7.57 -1.13 45.65
CA PHE A 6 -6.80 -0.25 44.79
C PHE A 6 -6.44 1.05 45.52
N ALA A 7 -5.38 1.70 45.05
CA ALA A 7 -4.96 3.03 45.46
C ALA A 7 -4.85 3.92 44.22
N LEU A 8 -5.24 5.18 44.36
CA LEU A 8 -5.22 6.18 43.31
C LEU A 8 -4.43 7.40 43.79
N ILE A 9 -3.39 7.76 43.03
CA ILE A 9 -2.47 8.84 43.40
C ILE A 9 -2.51 9.87 42.27
N LYS A 10 -2.91 11.09 42.60
CA LYS A 10 -2.94 12.22 41.67
C LYS A 10 -1.64 13.02 41.80
N HIS A 11 -0.93 13.13 40.69
CA HIS A 11 0.31 13.91 40.59
C HIS A 11 0.06 15.28 39.96
N THR A 12 0.61 16.32 40.58
CA THR A 12 0.52 17.73 40.14
C THR A 12 1.90 18.38 39.95
N ASP A 13 2.97 17.59 40.10
CA ASP A 13 4.37 18.00 40.03
C ASP A 13 4.88 18.21 38.59
N LYS A 14 4.14 17.78 37.58
CA LYS A 14 4.50 17.93 36.16
C LYS A 14 3.54 18.88 35.44
N ALA A 15 3.98 19.40 34.29
CA ALA A 15 3.18 20.26 33.43
C ALA A 15 1.82 19.65 32.99
N HIS A 16 1.68 18.33 33.06
CA HIS A 16 0.43 17.63 32.81
C HIS A 16 -0.03 16.88 34.07
N LEU A 17 -1.33 16.97 34.34
CA LEU A 17 -1.98 16.17 35.37
C LEU A 17 -1.90 14.69 34.99
N HIS A 18 -1.38 13.86 35.89
CA HIS A 18 -1.36 12.42 35.70
C HIS A 18 -1.78 11.69 36.98
N VAL A 19 -2.31 10.49 36.80
CA VAL A 19 -2.81 9.66 37.90
C VAL A 19 -2.16 8.29 37.80
N HIS A 20 -1.62 7.80 38.92
CA HIS A 20 -1.21 6.42 39.07
C HIS A 20 -2.33 5.63 39.76
N ILE A 21 -2.68 4.48 39.17
CA ILE A 21 -3.65 3.54 39.74
C ILE A 21 -2.89 2.26 40.02
N ILE A 22 -2.86 1.85 41.28
CA ILE A 22 -2.27 0.59 41.74
C ILE A 22 -3.42 -0.28 42.22
N ALA A 23 -3.56 -1.50 41.70
CA ALA A 23 -4.64 -2.40 42.07
C ALA A 23 -4.08 -3.79 42.39
N ASN A 24 -4.66 -4.45 43.40
CA ASN A 24 -4.30 -5.81 43.73
C ASN A 24 -4.88 -6.79 42.70
N MET A 25 -4.04 -7.74 42.27
CA MET A 25 -4.44 -8.83 41.38
C MET A 25 -5.05 -10.01 42.14
N VAL A 26 -5.14 -9.94 43.47
CA VAL A 26 -5.89 -10.86 44.33
C VAL A 26 -7.13 -10.13 44.85
N ASN A 27 -8.30 -10.74 44.67
CA ASN A 27 -9.56 -10.16 45.12
C ASN A 27 -9.72 -10.27 46.65
N ASN A 28 -10.76 -9.63 47.21
CA ASN A 28 -11.02 -9.64 48.65
C ASN A 28 -11.36 -11.02 49.22
N LYS A 29 -11.60 -12.02 48.36
CA LYS A 29 -11.83 -13.43 48.74
C LYS A 29 -10.56 -14.28 48.66
N GLY A 30 -9.39 -13.66 48.46
CA GLY A 30 -8.11 -14.36 48.33
C GLY A 30 -7.91 -15.08 46.98
N LYS A 31 -8.76 -14.85 45.99
CA LYS A 31 -8.68 -15.47 44.67
C LYS A 31 -7.97 -14.56 43.68
N SER A 32 -7.02 -15.14 42.93
CA SER A 32 -6.34 -14.45 41.83
C SER A 32 -7.32 -14.03 40.72
N ILE A 33 -7.19 -12.79 40.26
CA ILE A 33 -7.95 -12.19 39.18
C ILE A 33 -7.34 -12.64 37.85
N LYS A 34 -8.19 -13.12 36.93
CA LYS A 34 -7.75 -13.53 35.59
C LYS A 34 -7.13 -12.35 34.84
N ASP A 35 -5.88 -12.51 34.44
CA ASP A 35 -5.09 -11.52 33.70
C ASP A 35 -5.15 -11.70 32.16
N ASN A 36 -5.82 -12.76 31.71
CA ASN A 36 -6.03 -13.05 30.31
C ASN A 36 -6.53 -11.82 29.52
N TRP A 37 -5.72 -11.43 28.53
CA TRP A 37 -5.99 -10.33 27.61
C TRP A 37 -6.15 -8.96 28.28
N MET A 38 -5.62 -8.74 29.49
CA MET A 38 -5.74 -7.47 30.20
C MET A 38 -5.26 -6.28 29.37
N ALA A 39 -4.12 -6.39 28.68
CA ALA A 39 -3.61 -5.32 27.82
C ALA A 39 -4.58 -4.97 26.68
N LEU A 40 -5.17 -5.99 26.03
CA LEU A 40 -6.12 -5.78 24.93
C LEU A 40 -7.44 -5.17 25.44
N LYS A 41 -7.94 -5.66 26.58
CA LYS A 41 -9.14 -5.12 27.23
C LYS A 41 -8.92 -3.67 27.67
N GLY A 42 -7.78 -3.38 28.30
CA GLY A 42 -7.38 -2.04 28.72
C GLY A 42 -7.31 -1.08 27.52
N LYS A 43 -6.69 -1.50 26.42
CA LYS A 43 -6.67 -0.72 25.17
C LYS A 43 -8.08 -0.39 24.67
N LYS A 44 -9.00 -1.37 24.65
CA LYS A 44 -10.39 -1.15 24.20
C LYS A 44 -11.13 -0.17 25.11
N VAL A 45 -10.95 -0.30 26.43
CA VAL A 45 -11.55 0.62 27.42
C VAL A 45 -11.00 2.04 27.21
N ALA A 46 -9.69 2.20 27.09
CA ALA A 46 -9.05 3.50 26.84
C ALA A 46 -9.55 4.14 25.53
N GLN A 47 -9.67 3.37 24.45
CA GLN A 47 -10.24 3.85 23.19
C GLN A 47 -11.68 4.31 23.34
N ARG A 48 -12.51 3.56 24.07
CA ARG A 48 -13.90 3.94 24.34
C ARG A 48 -13.98 5.23 25.18
N LEU A 49 -13.19 5.35 26.24
CA LEU A 49 -13.11 6.57 27.05
C LEU A 49 -12.63 7.76 26.20
N THR A 50 -11.67 7.54 25.30
CA THR A 50 -11.22 8.60 24.37
C THR A 50 -12.38 9.15 23.54
N LEU A 51 -13.27 8.28 23.06
CA LEU A 51 -14.46 8.68 22.31
C LEU A 51 -15.52 9.35 23.20
N GLU A 52 -15.82 8.76 24.35
CA GLU A 52 -16.83 9.22 25.30
C GLU A 52 -16.55 10.63 25.81
N TYR A 53 -15.27 10.92 26.08
CA TYR A 53 -14.82 12.24 26.55
C TYR A 53 -14.37 13.17 25.41
N ASN A 54 -14.69 12.86 24.15
CA ASN A 54 -14.34 13.65 22.96
C ASN A 54 -12.84 14.03 22.89
N LEU A 55 -11.96 13.12 23.32
CA LEU A 55 -10.52 13.32 23.31
C LEU A 55 -9.92 13.01 21.92
N VAL A 56 -8.73 13.55 21.66
CA VAL A 56 -8.02 13.34 20.39
C VAL A 56 -7.51 11.90 20.30
N GLN A 57 -7.98 11.17 19.30
CA GLN A 57 -7.55 9.80 19.04
C GLN A 57 -6.15 9.75 18.42
N ALA A 58 -5.25 8.94 19.02
CA ALA A 58 -3.93 8.67 18.48
C ALA A 58 -3.98 7.66 17.31
N LEU A 59 -4.44 8.11 16.14
CA LEU A 59 -4.57 7.27 14.94
C LEU A 59 -3.24 6.99 14.24
N THR A 60 -2.31 7.95 14.30
CA THR A 60 -1.02 7.87 13.63
C THR A 60 0.09 8.41 14.53
N LYS A 61 1.33 8.02 14.22
CA LYS A 61 2.51 8.58 14.87
C LYS A 61 2.61 10.06 14.51
N ASN A 62 2.36 10.95 15.48
CA ASN A 62 2.57 12.38 15.30
C ASN A 62 4.01 12.74 15.69
N LEU A 63 4.85 12.92 14.67
CA LEU A 63 6.27 13.25 14.84
C LEU A 63 6.46 14.61 15.51
N ALA A 64 5.55 15.57 15.31
CA ALA A 64 5.65 16.91 15.88
C ALA A 64 5.42 16.92 17.40
N LEU A 65 4.57 16.02 17.90
CA LEU A 65 4.33 15.86 19.34
C LEU A 65 5.33 14.90 20.01
N THR A 66 6.26 14.32 19.25
CA THR A 66 7.26 13.40 19.79
C THR A 66 8.50 14.18 20.22
N HIS A 67 8.77 14.26 21.53
CA HIS A 67 9.99 14.86 22.07
C HIS A 67 11.22 13.96 21.83
N LYS A 68 11.74 13.99 20.59
CA LYS A 68 12.84 13.11 20.15
C LYS A 68 14.10 13.23 20.99
N GLN A 69 14.37 14.41 21.54
CA GLN A 69 15.52 14.68 22.41
C GLN A 69 15.48 13.92 23.74
N ASN A 70 14.29 13.52 24.20
CA ASN A 70 14.11 12.76 25.45
C ASN A 70 14.11 11.24 25.21
N LEU A 71 14.20 10.80 23.95
CA LEU A 71 14.22 9.37 23.62
C LEU A 71 15.60 8.79 23.93
N ARG A 72 15.63 7.50 24.27
CA ARG A 72 16.89 6.78 24.39
C ARG A 72 17.56 6.66 23.02
N GLU A 73 18.89 6.60 22.99
CA GLU A 73 19.70 6.44 21.77
C GLU A 73 19.07 5.47 20.73
N PRO A 74 18.75 4.19 21.04
CA PRO A 74 18.16 3.27 20.06
C PRO A 74 16.83 3.75 19.48
N GLU A 75 15.99 4.39 20.28
CA GLU A 75 14.69 4.92 19.87
C GLU A 75 14.88 6.13 18.94
N GLN A 76 15.88 6.98 19.19
CA GLN A 76 16.22 8.07 18.28
C GLN A 76 16.60 7.55 16.90
N TYR A 77 17.43 6.51 16.80
CA TYR A 77 17.79 5.87 15.53
C TYR A 77 16.57 5.24 14.83
N LEU A 78 15.67 4.60 15.60
CA LEU A 78 14.41 4.07 15.06
C LEU A 78 13.56 5.18 14.42
N TYR A 79 13.44 6.34 15.07
CA TYR A 79 12.72 7.49 14.53
C TYR A 79 13.42 8.12 13.31
N LYS A 80 14.76 8.19 13.29
CA LYS A 80 15.53 8.64 12.11
C LYS A 80 15.22 7.76 10.89
N ILE A 81 15.26 6.44 11.07
CA ILE A 81 14.91 5.49 9.99
C ILE A 81 13.44 5.64 9.59
N TYR A 82 12.53 5.81 10.55
CA TYR A 82 11.11 6.03 10.26
C TYR A 82 10.88 7.24 9.35
N GLU A 83 11.54 8.38 9.64
CA GLU A 83 11.43 9.60 8.85
C GLU A 83 12.02 9.44 7.46
N ALA A 84 13.20 8.82 7.36
CA ALA A 84 13.84 8.50 6.10
C ALA A 84 12.92 7.67 5.18
N ILE A 85 12.33 6.59 5.71
CA ILE A 85 11.40 5.75 4.94
C ILE A 85 10.16 6.55 4.57
N ARG A 86 9.52 7.25 5.54
CA ARG A 86 8.29 8.01 5.31
C ARG A 86 8.45 9.10 4.23
N ASN A 87 9.60 9.75 4.17
CA ASN A 87 9.88 10.82 3.23
C ASN A 87 10.21 10.26 1.84
N ASN A 88 10.98 9.18 1.75
CA ASN A 88 11.36 8.58 0.47
C ASN A 88 10.23 7.76 -0.18
N LEU A 89 9.42 7.05 0.61
CA LEU A 89 8.37 6.13 0.12
C LEU A 89 7.33 6.81 -0.78
N ARG A 90 7.17 8.14 -0.69
CA ARG A 90 6.23 8.89 -1.53
C ARG A 90 6.71 9.06 -2.98
N TYR A 91 8.02 8.92 -3.21
CA TYR A 91 8.68 9.20 -4.48
C TYR A 91 9.35 7.95 -5.08
N CYS A 92 9.01 6.77 -4.55
CA CYS A 92 9.52 5.50 -5.05
C CYS A 92 8.38 4.74 -5.71
N THR A 93 8.67 4.13 -6.85
CA THR A 93 7.75 3.21 -7.55
C THR A 93 8.16 1.75 -7.36
N SER A 94 9.41 1.50 -6.96
CA SER A 94 9.92 0.15 -6.66
C SER A 94 10.68 0.08 -5.33
N LEU A 95 10.80 -1.15 -4.81
CA LEU A 95 11.60 -1.42 -3.61
C LEU A 95 13.09 -1.14 -3.84
N ASP A 96 13.60 -1.38 -5.04
CA ASP A 96 15.00 -1.13 -5.37
C ASP A 96 15.30 0.38 -5.36
N GLN A 97 14.37 1.21 -5.89
CA GLN A 97 14.49 2.67 -5.77
C GLN A 97 14.50 3.12 -4.30
N LEU A 98 13.64 2.53 -3.47
CA LEU A 98 13.63 2.81 -2.04
C LEU A 98 14.96 2.42 -1.39
N GLN A 99 15.50 1.24 -1.72
CA GLN A 99 16.80 0.78 -1.24
C GLN A 99 17.92 1.77 -1.61
N HIS A 100 18.00 2.20 -2.86
CA HIS A 100 19.03 3.14 -3.32
C HIS A 100 18.91 4.50 -2.63
N ARG A 101 17.70 5.02 -2.44
CA ARG A 101 17.50 6.31 -1.76
C ARG A 101 17.87 6.24 -0.27
N LEU A 102 17.49 5.15 0.40
CA LEU A 102 17.85 4.93 1.80
C LEU A 102 19.37 4.73 1.97
N LEU A 103 20.02 4.05 1.04
CA LEU A 103 21.47 3.85 1.07
C LEU A 103 22.23 5.18 0.98
N ARG A 104 21.75 6.14 0.17
CA ARG A 104 22.31 7.51 0.13
C ARG A 104 22.20 8.26 1.46
N GLN A 105 21.27 7.86 2.32
CA GLN A 105 21.09 8.41 3.66
C GLN A 105 21.81 7.57 4.75
N GLY A 106 22.64 6.61 4.34
CA GLY A 106 23.37 5.72 5.24
C GLY A 106 22.51 4.63 5.87
N ILE A 107 21.32 4.37 5.34
CA ILE A 107 20.42 3.33 5.82
C ILE A 107 20.48 2.13 4.88
N GLU A 108 21.05 1.04 5.36
CA GLU A 108 21.08 -0.23 4.63
C GLU A 108 19.75 -0.96 4.80
N MET A 109 19.17 -1.42 3.70
CA MET A 109 17.97 -2.25 3.69
C MET A 109 18.34 -3.70 3.34
N GLN A 110 18.01 -4.63 4.24
CA GLN A 110 18.33 -6.04 4.12
C GLN A 110 17.06 -6.89 4.11
N TYR A 111 16.94 -7.82 3.17
CA TYR A 111 15.82 -8.73 3.09
C TYR A 111 16.06 -9.99 3.94
N LYS A 112 15.03 -10.44 4.64
CA LYS A 112 15.01 -11.74 5.31
C LYS A 112 14.32 -12.75 4.40
N TYR A 113 14.96 -13.91 4.20
CA TYR A 113 14.46 -15.00 3.36
C TYR A 113 13.93 -16.17 4.20
N LYS A 114 13.05 -16.98 3.61
CA LYS A 114 12.51 -18.20 4.22
C LYS A 114 13.50 -19.35 4.07
N GLY A 115 14.40 -19.51 5.05
CA GLY A 115 15.39 -20.58 5.00
C GLY A 115 16.28 -20.47 3.76
N GLN A 116 16.28 -21.51 2.92
CA GLN A 116 17.05 -21.56 1.67
C GLN A 116 16.26 -21.12 0.43
N THR A 117 15.03 -20.63 0.57
CA THR A 117 14.26 -20.17 -0.59
C THR A 117 14.54 -18.71 -0.93
N LEU A 118 14.27 -18.33 -2.18
CA LEU A 118 14.29 -16.94 -2.65
C LEU A 118 13.07 -16.12 -2.20
N GLU A 119 12.20 -16.70 -1.36
CA GLU A 119 10.99 -16.04 -0.86
C GLU A 119 11.35 -15.04 0.24
N LYS A 120 11.12 -13.75 -0.05
CA LYS A 120 11.34 -12.66 0.91
C LYS A 120 10.23 -12.68 1.97
N GLN A 121 10.58 -12.88 3.24
CA GLN A 121 9.65 -12.85 4.38
C GLN A 121 9.56 -11.49 5.07
N GLY A 122 10.63 -10.70 5.01
CA GLY A 122 10.70 -9.48 5.79
C GLY A 122 11.83 -8.57 5.35
N VAL A 123 11.87 -7.40 5.97
CA VAL A 123 12.87 -6.37 5.72
C VAL A 123 13.42 -5.86 7.05
N THR A 124 14.72 -5.62 7.09
CA THR A 124 15.46 -5.05 8.21
C THR A 124 16.17 -3.80 7.70
N PHE A 125 16.18 -2.75 8.52
CA PHE A 125 16.87 -1.51 8.23
C PHE A 125 17.99 -1.33 9.23
N LYS A 126 19.19 -1.03 8.74
CA LYS A 126 20.39 -0.80 9.56
C LYS A 126 20.88 0.62 9.37
N LEU A 127 21.17 1.29 10.48
CA LEU A 127 21.77 2.63 10.51
C LEU A 127 22.87 2.62 11.57
N GLY A 128 24.12 2.71 11.15
CA GLY A 128 25.28 2.56 12.02
C GLY A 128 25.29 1.18 12.69
N GLN A 129 25.26 1.16 14.03
CA GLN A 129 25.28 -0.06 14.84
C GLN A 129 23.87 -0.64 15.12
N TYR A 130 22.81 0.08 14.77
CA TYR A 130 21.45 -0.33 15.10
C TYR A 130 20.73 -0.97 13.91
N CYS A 131 20.11 -2.13 14.16
CA CYS A 131 19.32 -2.88 13.19
C CYS A 131 17.89 -3.05 13.68
N PHE A 132 16.91 -2.65 12.88
CA PHE A 132 15.49 -2.76 13.21
C PHE A 132 14.69 -3.47 12.13
N LYS A 133 13.84 -4.42 12.54
CA LYS A 133 12.83 -5.02 11.66
C LYS A 133 11.87 -3.95 11.17
N GLY A 134 11.47 -3.97 9.90
CA GLY A 134 10.53 -3.02 9.33
C GLY A 134 9.24 -2.89 10.15
N SER A 135 8.66 -4.02 10.57
CA SER A 135 7.46 -4.06 11.42
C SER A 135 7.65 -3.50 12.84
N LYS A 136 8.89 -3.46 13.34
CA LYS A 136 9.24 -2.83 14.63
C LYS A 136 9.27 -1.31 14.49
N ILE A 137 9.71 -0.80 13.34
CA ILE A 137 9.72 0.63 13.03
C ILE A 137 8.28 1.11 12.82
N ASP A 138 7.52 0.48 11.93
CA ASP A 138 6.08 0.71 11.77
C ASP A 138 5.42 -0.49 11.07
N ARG A 139 4.15 -0.78 11.39
CA ARG A 139 3.41 -1.84 10.70
C ARG A 139 3.38 -1.59 9.18
N LYS A 140 3.35 -0.33 8.74
CA LYS A 140 3.38 0.05 7.31
C LYS A 140 4.69 -0.30 6.61
N PHE A 141 5.78 -0.47 7.34
CA PHE A 141 7.11 -0.76 6.79
C PHE A 141 7.47 -2.24 6.85
N SER A 142 6.50 -3.14 7.08
CA SER A 142 6.71 -4.55 6.75
C SER A 142 6.84 -4.71 5.24
N LEU A 143 7.59 -5.72 4.82
CA LEU A 143 7.84 -5.98 3.40
C LEU A 143 6.52 -6.03 2.59
N SER A 144 5.57 -6.85 3.01
CA SER A 144 4.29 -6.99 2.32
C SER A 144 3.47 -5.68 2.28
N ASN A 145 3.63 -4.78 3.25
CA ASN A 145 2.92 -3.50 3.26
C ASN A 145 3.65 -2.45 2.40
N LEU A 146 4.98 -2.50 2.33
CA LEU A 146 5.76 -1.68 1.40
C LEU A 146 5.41 -2.04 -0.04
N GLU A 147 5.41 -3.34 -0.38
CA GLU A 147 5.01 -3.83 -1.70
C GLU A 147 3.60 -3.40 -2.09
N LYS A 148 2.63 -3.53 -1.17
CA LYS A 148 1.25 -3.06 -1.39
C LYS A 148 1.18 -1.55 -1.63
N THR A 149 1.96 -0.77 -0.87
CA THR A 149 1.98 0.70 -0.99
C THR A 149 2.54 1.11 -2.34
N LEU A 150 3.67 0.50 -2.76
CA LEU A 150 4.32 0.77 -4.04
C LEU A 150 3.44 0.32 -5.22
N ALA A 151 2.85 -0.88 -5.15
CA ALA A 151 1.94 -1.38 -6.18
C ALA A 151 0.70 -0.48 -6.33
N PHE A 152 0.21 0.10 -5.24
CA PHE A 152 -0.89 1.05 -5.28
C PHE A 152 -0.48 2.37 -5.94
N GLN A 153 0.70 2.91 -5.60
CA GLN A 153 1.25 4.11 -6.25
C GLN A 153 1.45 3.91 -7.76
N GLN A 154 2.02 2.78 -8.17
CA GLN A 154 2.21 2.45 -9.58
C GLN A 154 0.88 2.38 -10.35
N LYS A 155 -0.16 1.79 -9.75
CA LYS A 155 -1.52 1.76 -10.36
C LYS A 155 -2.10 3.16 -10.51
N GLN A 156 -1.86 4.06 -9.57
CA GLN A 156 -2.35 5.44 -9.68
C GLN A 156 -1.62 6.21 -10.78
N GLU A 157 -0.31 6.04 -10.90
CA GLU A 157 0.47 6.67 -11.98
C GLU A 157 0.01 6.19 -13.36
N ILE A 158 -0.18 4.88 -13.53
CA ILE A 158 -0.70 4.31 -14.78
C ILE A 158 -2.08 4.89 -15.09
N LYS A 159 -2.98 4.95 -14.10
CA LYS A 159 -4.32 5.52 -14.28
C LYS A 159 -4.26 7.00 -14.69
N ALA A 160 -3.41 7.80 -14.04
CA ALA A 160 -3.25 9.21 -14.38
C ALA A 160 -2.73 9.39 -15.83
N ILE A 161 -1.80 8.52 -16.26
CA ILE A 161 -1.29 8.52 -17.64
C ILE A 161 -2.39 8.13 -18.63
N THR A 162 -3.17 7.07 -18.35
CA THR A 162 -4.26 6.64 -19.23
C THR A 162 -5.34 7.70 -19.36
N ASP A 163 -5.71 8.34 -18.25
CA ASP A 163 -6.72 9.41 -18.24
C ASP A 163 -6.20 10.60 -19.07
N ALA A 164 -4.95 11.03 -18.86
CA ALA A 164 -4.32 12.11 -19.63
C ALA A 164 -4.22 11.81 -21.15
N MET A 165 -3.94 10.56 -21.53
CA MET A 165 -3.94 10.13 -22.94
C MET A 165 -5.34 10.17 -23.56
N GLN A 166 -6.38 9.78 -22.82
CA GLN A 166 -7.77 9.86 -23.28
C GLN A 166 -8.21 11.31 -23.50
N TYR A 167 -7.84 12.24 -22.61
CA TYR A 167 -8.13 13.67 -22.80
C TYR A 167 -7.40 14.28 -24.01
N ARG A 168 -6.17 13.86 -24.31
CA ARG A 168 -5.45 14.34 -25.51
C ARG A 168 -6.07 13.85 -26.81
N ASN A 169 -6.57 12.62 -26.85
CA ASN A 169 -7.22 12.07 -28.05
C ASN A 169 -8.59 12.72 -28.33
N PHE A 170 -9.29 13.24 -27.32
CA PHE A 170 -10.57 13.93 -27.51
C PHE A 170 -10.42 15.33 -28.14
N ASN A 171 -9.31 16.02 -27.86
CA ASN A 171 -9.03 17.38 -28.36
C ASN A 171 -8.27 17.44 -29.70
N GLN A 172 -7.95 16.29 -30.31
CA GLN A 172 -7.45 16.19 -31.68
C GLN A 172 -8.53 15.61 -32.61
N SER A 173 -9.67 16.29 -32.72
CA SER A 173 -10.60 16.08 -33.83
C SER A 173 -10.51 17.27 -34.79
N PRO A 174 -9.92 17.12 -35.99
CA PRO A 174 -10.12 18.10 -37.05
C PRO A 174 -11.51 17.89 -37.64
N LEU A 175 -12.39 18.86 -37.41
CA LEU A 175 -13.57 19.07 -38.24
C LEU A 175 -13.13 19.35 -39.67
N SER A 176 -13.26 18.36 -40.56
CA SER A 176 -13.66 18.57 -41.95
C SER A 176 -13.82 17.23 -42.66
N TYR A 177 -15.05 16.85 -42.97
CA TYR A 177 -15.31 16.00 -44.13
C TYR A 177 -16.17 16.76 -45.12
N HIS A 178 -15.46 17.35 -46.08
CA HIS A 178 -15.96 17.56 -47.42
C HIS A 178 -16.53 16.25 -47.96
N ARG A 179 -17.74 16.33 -48.50
CA ARG A 179 -18.37 15.28 -49.29
C ARG A 179 -17.72 15.29 -50.67
N GLU A 180 -16.90 14.30 -50.98
CA GLU A 180 -16.63 13.93 -52.37
C GLU A 180 -16.65 12.43 -52.56
N GLN A 181 -17.37 12.04 -53.61
CA GLN A 181 -17.49 10.69 -54.13
C GLN A 181 -16.25 10.43 -54.96
N HIS A 182 -15.43 9.43 -54.61
CA HIS A 182 -14.44 8.91 -55.54
C HIS A 182 -14.41 7.39 -55.54
N THR A 183 -14.63 6.88 -56.74
CA THR A 183 -14.64 5.52 -57.21
C THR A 183 -13.27 4.86 -57.10
N SER A 184 -13.26 3.53 -57.07
CA SER A 184 -12.10 2.65 -56.98
C SER A 184 -11.03 2.93 -58.05
N VAL A 185 -9.84 3.34 -57.64
CA VAL A 185 -8.63 3.37 -58.48
C VAL A 185 -7.44 2.78 -57.70
N ALA A 186 -7.63 1.62 -57.08
CA ALA A 186 -6.59 0.97 -56.28
C ALA A 186 -5.57 0.18 -57.14
N SER A 187 -5.78 0.04 -58.45
CA SER A 187 -4.96 -0.86 -59.28
C SER A 187 -3.79 -0.21 -60.02
N GLU A 188 -3.67 1.12 -60.08
CA GLU A 188 -2.65 1.76 -60.94
C GLU A 188 -1.42 2.32 -60.20
N VAL A 189 -1.52 2.65 -58.90
CA VAL A 189 -0.38 3.29 -58.20
C VAL A 189 0.72 2.30 -57.81
N ILE A 190 0.39 1.02 -57.59
CA ILE A 190 1.35 0.02 -57.09
C ILE A 190 2.41 -0.36 -58.15
N LYS A 191 2.17 -0.13 -59.45
CA LYS A 191 3.16 -0.41 -60.50
C LYS A 191 4.21 0.68 -60.72
N GLY A 192 4.02 1.90 -60.19
CA GLY A 192 4.85 3.06 -60.53
C GLY A 192 6.03 3.34 -59.59
N LEU A 193 6.05 2.77 -58.39
CA LEU A 193 7.06 3.08 -57.38
C LEU A 193 7.67 1.78 -56.89
N GLY A 194 8.78 1.36 -57.51
CA GLY A 194 9.55 0.15 -57.22
C GLY A 194 10.14 0.13 -55.80
N PHE A 195 9.27 0.07 -54.79
CA PHE A 195 9.63 -0.03 -53.39
C PHE A 195 9.45 -1.48 -52.96
N SER A 196 10.56 -2.22 -52.89
CA SER A 196 10.59 -3.55 -52.28
C SER A 196 10.33 -3.39 -50.78
N LEU A 197 9.10 -3.66 -50.33
CA LEU A 197 8.79 -3.73 -48.91
C LEU A 197 9.37 -5.02 -48.34
N SER A 198 10.17 -4.89 -47.29
CA SER A 198 10.69 -6.02 -46.50
C SER A 198 9.55 -6.87 -45.93
N LYS A 199 9.67 -8.21 -46.01
CA LYS A 199 8.73 -9.24 -45.52
C LYS A 199 8.07 -8.97 -44.16
N ASN A 200 8.72 -8.21 -43.28
CA ASN A 200 8.21 -7.91 -41.94
C ASN A 200 6.97 -6.99 -41.96
N ILE A 201 6.79 -6.15 -42.98
CA ILE A 201 5.63 -5.24 -43.08
C ILE A 201 4.43 -5.95 -43.72
N GLU A 202 4.67 -6.91 -44.61
CA GLU A 202 3.62 -7.71 -45.26
C GLU A 202 2.86 -8.59 -44.24
N VAL A 203 3.55 -9.07 -43.20
CA VAL A 203 2.94 -9.81 -42.08
C VAL A 203 2.01 -8.93 -41.24
N LEU A 204 2.24 -7.61 -41.16
CA LEU A 204 1.39 -6.69 -40.39
C LEU A 204 0.12 -6.26 -41.13
N LEU A 205 0.08 -6.44 -42.45
CA LEU A 205 -1.06 -6.07 -43.30
C LEU A 205 -1.94 -7.26 -43.69
N THR A 206 -1.56 -8.48 -43.31
CA THR A 206 -2.42 -9.66 -43.46
C THR A 206 -3.36 -9.79 -42.26
N PRO A 207 -4.69 -9.66 -42.43
CA PRO A 207 -5.63 -9.86 -41.34
C PRO A 207 -5.69 -11.36 -40.99
N SER A 208 -5.01 -11.77 -39.92
CA SER A 208 -5.13 -13.14 -39.40
C SER A 208 -6.43 -13.27 -38.60
N PHE A 209 -7.49 -13.74 -39.26
CA PHE A 209 -8.67 -14.26 -38.57
C PHE A 209 -8.34 -15.62 -37.94
N ASN A 210 -8.00 -15.63 -36.65
CA ASN A 210 -7.91 -16.87 -35.86
C ASN A 210 -9.28 -17.15 -35.21
N ALA A 211 -10.07 -18.00 -35.85
CA ALA A 211 -11.39 -18.42 -35.37
C ALA A 211 -11.37 -19.34 -34.13
N GLU A 212 -10.18 -19.71 -33.61
CA GLU A 212 -10.04 -20.66 -32.50
C GLU A 212 -9.80 -20.02 -31.13
N GLN A 213 -9.80 -18.69 -31.01
CA GLN A 213 -9.64 -18.02 -29.72
C GLN A 213 -10.98 -17.55 -29.12
N LEU A 214 -11.96 -18.45 -29.09
CA LEU A 214 -13.13 -18.30 -28.21
C LEU A 214 -12.69 -18.55 -26.76
N SER A 215 -12.33 -17.47 -26.06
CA SER A 215 -11.97 -17.52 -24.63
C SER A 215 -13.09 -18.19 -23.82
N GLY A 216 -12.74 -19.26 -23.10
CA GLY A 216 -13.67 -20.04 -22.26
C GLY A 216 -14.39 -19.22 -21.17
N GLU A 217 -13.98 -17.97 -20.95
CA GLU A 217 -14.66 -17.01 -20.08
C GLU A 217 -16.05 -16.64 -20.61
N TRP A 218 -16.22 -16.48 -21.93
CA TRP A 218 -17.50 -16.10 -22.55
C TRP A 218 -18.54 -17.23 -22.45
N LEU A 219 -18.12 -18.48 -22.57
CA LEU A 219 -18.97 -19.66 -22.36
C LEU A 219 -19.44 -19.79 -20.89
N ARG A 220 -18.59 -19.42 -19.93
CA ARG A 220 -18.93 -19.42 -18.50
C ARG A 220 -19.93 -18.31 -18.16
N GLU A 221 -19.80 -17.16 -18.79
CA GLU A 221 -20.69 -16.02 -18.59
C GLU A 221 -22.08 -16.26 -19.19
N ALA A 222 -22.16 -16.88 -20.36
CA ALA A 222 -23.42 -17.32 -20.98
C ALA A 222 -24.16 -18.36 -20.12
N LYS A 223 -23.44 -19.34 -19.53
CA LYS A 223 -24.03 -20.33 -18.60
C LYS A 223 -24.55 -19.67 -17.31
N LYS A 224 -23.84 -18.69 -16.75
CA LYS A 224 -24.30 -17.94 -15.56
C LYS A 224 -25.56 -17.13 -15.85
N LYS A 225 -25.68 -16.49 -17.02
CA LYS A 225 -26.89 -15.77 -17.44
C LYS A 225 -28.10 -16.70 -17.57
N ARG A 226 -27.97 -17.87 -18.20
CA ARG A 226 -29.07 -18.86 -18.31
C ARG A 226 -29.52 -19.39 -16.95
N LYS A 227 -28.60 -19.56 -15.99
CA LYS A 227 -28.93 -20.01 -14.63
C LYS A 227 -29.70 -18.94 -13.84
N ARG A 228 -29.36 -17.66 -14.00
CA ARG A 228 -30.07 -16.53 -13.39
C ARG A 228 -31.49 -16.36 -13.92
N GLN A 229 -31.72 -16.58 -15.22
CA GLN A 229 -33.07 -16.53 -15.80
C GLN A 229 -33.99 -17.66 -15.32
N ARG A 230 -33.45 -18.82 -14.95
CA ARG A 230 -34.24 -19.95 -14.41
C ARG A 230 -34.62 -19.80 -12.92
N LEU A 231 -33.92 -18.94 -12.18
CA LEU A 231 -34.18 -18.68 -10.75
C LEU A 231 -35.13 -17.49 -10.52
N SER A 232 -35.61 -16.87 -11.59
CA SER A 232 -36.53 -15.71 -11.57
C SER A 232 -37.91 -16.06 -12.17
N ARG A 233 -38.26 -17.34 -12.21
CA ARG A 233 -39.59 -17.84 -12.57
C ARG A 233 -40.11 -18.72 -11.47
#